data_AF-A0A850GG55-F1
#
_entry.id   AF-A0A850GG55-F1
#
_cell.length_a   1.000
_cell.length_b   1.000
_cell.length_c   1.000
_cell.angle_alpha   90.00
_cell.angle_beta   90.00
_cell.angle_gamma   90.00
#
_symmetry.space_group_name_H-M   'P 1'
#
loop_
_entity.id
_entity.type
_entity.pdbx_description
1 polymer ?
#
loop_
_entity_poly.entity_id
_entity_poly.type
_entity_poly.pdbx_seq_one_letter_code
_entity_poly.pdbx_strand_id
1 'polypeptide(L)'
;MSQVQDGGGERGQVAAFFDVDHTLIACNSARKWVEHLWRNDQISVAAALRSVWWLVKYRMSILDYEQVTAEVVREYAGRDVLELAAEVERWFHQDIEPEICVEGIAQIAWHRERGHMLAMLTSGTTFSVEPLRKMLAIPHLICTEVEVVDGKLTGRHVEPSCFGPGKLLAAGRFAETHGIDLDRSYFYTDSFSDLPMLERVGEPRVINPDPRLRRWATQHRLPVELWRPQGRPGPMQADTKQTAPPQADAPQASNQTASQSNSAPVEVQP
;
A
#
# COMPACT_ATOMS: atom_id res chain seq x y z
N MET A 1 -30.01 -24.52 -35.34
CA MET A 1 -28.85 -23.60 -35.26
C MET A 1 -28.67 -23.24 -33.79
N SER A 2 -27.65 -23.84 -33.18
CA SER A 2 -27.33 -23.70 -31.76
C SER A 2 -26.76 -22.31 -31.53
N GLN A 3 -27.41 -21.49 -30.71
CA GLN A 3 -26.79 -20.27 -30.21
C GLN A 3 -25.78 -20.64 -29.14
N VAL A 4 -24.51 -20.33 -29.43
CA VAL A 4 -23.42 -20.37 -28.46
C VAL A 4 -23.69 -19.24 -27.47
N GLN A 5 -24.02 -19.60 -26.22
CA GLN A 5 -23.89 -18.69 -25.10
C GLN A 5 -22.39 -18.53 -24.82
N ASP A 6 -21.86 -17.37 -25.15
CA ASP A 6 -20.55 -16.94 -24.65
C ASP A 6 -20.63 -16.82 -23.13
N GLY A 7 -20.08 -17.82 -22.43
CA GLY A 7 -19.87 -17.79 -21.00
C GLY A 7 -18.77 -16.79 -20.66
N GLY A 8 -19.12 -15.50 -20.58
CA GLY A 8 -18.30 -14.48 -19.95
C GLY A 8 -18.21 -14.77 -18.45
N GLY A 9 -17.31 -15.67 -18.05
CA GLY A 9 -17.01 -15.91 -16.64
C GLY A 9 -16.68 -14.57 -15.97
N GLU A 10 -17.43 -14.21 -14.93
CA GLU A 10 -17.21 -13.00 -14.16
C GLU A 10 -15.75 -12.99 -13.68
N ARG A 11 -14.93 -12.13 -14.27
CA ARG A 11 -13.53 -11.99 -13.84
C ARG A 11 -13.55 -11.39 -12.43
N GLY A 12 -12.90 -12.06 -11.49
CA GLY A 12 -12.87 -11.64 -10.08
C GLY A 12 -12.44 -10.18 -9.89
N GLN A 13 -12.87 -9.60 -8.77
CA GLN A 13 -12.63 -8.21 -8.41
C GLN A 13 -11.13 -7.94 -8.24
N VAL A 14 -10.63 -6.79 -8.71
CA VAL A 14 -9.24 -6.39 -8.47
C VAL A 14 -9.12 -5.68 -7.13
N ALA A 15 -8.10 -6.02 -6.34
CA ALA A 15 -7.78 -5.33 -5.10
C ALA A 15 -6.42 -4.63 -5.17
N ALA A 16 -6.25 -3.61 -4.34
CA ALA A 16 -4.98 -2.97 -4.02
C ALA A 16 -4.76 -3.05 -2.51
N PHE A 17 -3.77 -3.85 -2.13
CA PHE A 17 -3.33 -4.04 -0.76
C PHE A 17 -2.15 -3.12 -0.47
N PHE A 18 -2.23 -2.36 0.61
CA PHE A 18 -1.18 -1.42 1.00
C PHE A 18 -0.62 -1.80 2.37
N ASP A 19 0.67 -2.10 2.43
CA ASP A 19 1.38 -2.02 3.70
C ASP A 19 1.45 -0.57 4.20
N VAL A 20 1.77 -0.41 5.48
CA VAL A 20 1.67 0.89 6.17
C VAL A 20 3.04 1.46 6.44
N ASP A 21 3.78 0.87 7.38
CA ASP A 21 5.09 1.37 7.79
C ASP A 21 6.05 1.37 6.61
N HIS A 22 6.79 2.46 6.45
CA HIS A 22 7.69 2.73 5.32
C HIS A 22 7.07 2.69 3.90
N THR A 23 5.78 2.36 3.77
CA THR A 23 5.02 2.32 2.52
C THR A 23 4.08 3.52 2.42
N LEU A 24 2.89 3.48 3.06
CA LEU A 24 1.96 4.61 3.10
C LEU A 24 2.45 5.76 3.99
N ILE A 25 3.27 5.45 5.00
CA ILE A 25 3.95 6.43 5.83
C ILE A 25 5.46 6.21 5.75
N ALA A 26 6.28 7.26 5.70
CA ALA A 26 7.73 7.10 5.52
C ALA A 26 8.49 6.78 6.82
N CYS A 27 7.82 6.23 7.82
CA CYS A 27 8.37 5.91 9.12
C CYS A 27 7.88 4.57 9.64
N ASN A 28 8.53 4.06 10.69
CA ASN A 28 8.06 2.94 11.49
C ASN A 28 7.18 3.49 12.62
N SER A 29 5.88 3.19 12.56
CA SER A 29 4.88 3.69 13.50
C SER A 29 5.12 3.18 14.93
N ALA A 30 5.48 1.91 15.11
CA ALA A 30 5.76 1.34 16.43
C ALA A 30 6.93 2.05 17.14
N ARG A 31 8.01 2.35 16.41
CA ARG A 31 9.14 3.15 16.94
C ARG A 31 8.68 4.54 17.34
N LYS A 32 7.92 5.24 16.48
CA LYS A 32 7.41 6.58 16.78
C LYS A 32 6.46 6.58 17.98
N TRP A 33 5.70 5.52 18.19
CA TRP A 33 4.84 5.35 19.36
C TRP A 33 5.66 5.21 20.64
N VAL A 34 6.69 4.36 20.64
CA VAL A 34 7.62 4.25 21.78
C VAL A 34 8.29 5.60 22.08
N GLU A 35 8.70 6.33 21.05
CA GLU A 35 9.27 7.68 21.20
C GLU A 35 8.27 8.70 21.76
N HIS A 36 6.98 8.57 21.42
CA HIS A 36 5.91 9.39 21.99
C HIS A 36 5.72 9.10 23.47
N LEU A 37 5.59 7.83 23.84
CA LEU A 37 5.45 7.41 25.22
C LEU A 37 6.64 7.86 26.07
N TRP A 38 7.86 7.82 25.50
CA TRP A 38 9.06 8.33 26.16
C TRP A 38 8.99 9.85 26.38
N ARG A 39 8.63 10.61 25.36
CA ARG A 39 8.54 12.08 25.40
C ARG A 39 7.50 12.58 26.40
N ASN A 40 6.48 11.79 26.68
CA ASN A 40 5.38 12.15 27.58
C ASN A 40 5.46 11.48 28.96
N ASP A 41 6.61 10.89 29.33
CA ASP A 41 6.85 10.19 30.60
C ASP A 41 5.84 9.05 30.88
N GLN A 42 5.30 8.44 29.82
CA GLN A 42 4.31 7.36 29.90
C GLN A 42 4.96 5.96 29.91
N ILE A 43 6.27 5.87 29.68
CA ILE A 43 7.05 4.63 29.84
C ILE A 43 8.29 4.85 30.70
N SER A 44 8.67 3.83 31.47
CA SER A 44 9.91 3.86 32.26
C SER A 44 11.15 3.64 31.41
N VAL A 45 12.33 4.06 31.91
CA VAL A 45 13.66 3.76 31.33
C VAL A 45 13.84 2.27 31.04
N ALA A 46 13.42 1.41 31.96
CA ALA A 46 13.49 -0.03 31.78
C ALA A 46 12.54 -0.53 30.68
N ALA A 47 11.34 0.04 30.56
CA ALA A 47 10.40 -0.29 29.48
C ALA A 47 10.93 0.17 28.11
N ALA A 48 11.49 1.38 28.01
CA ALA A 48 12.08 1.87 26.77
C ALA A 48 13.30 1.05 26.33
N LEU A 49 14.19 0.69 27.25
CA LEU A 49 15.34 -0.20 26.96
C LEU A 49 14.88 -1.59 26.52
N ARG A 50 13.80 -2.12 27.12
CA ARG A 50 13.15 -3.36 26.63
C ARG A 50 12.65 -3.16 25.21
N SER A 51 11.92 -2.09 24.89
CA SER A 51 11.43 -1.81 23.54
C SER A 51 12.55 -1.69 22.49
N VAL A 52 13.67 -1.05 22.84
CA VAL A 52 14.87 -1.00 22.00
C VAL A 52 15.45 -2.40 21.78
N TRP A 53 15.57 -3.20 22.84
CA TRP A 53 16.02 -4.59 22.76
C TRP A 53 15.11 -5.44 21.86
N TRP A 54 13.79 -5.22 21.94
CA TRP A 54 12.80 -5.86 21.06
C TRP A 54 12.99 -5.48 19.59
N LEU A 55 13.16 -4.18 19.29
CA LEU A 55 13.42 -3.69 17.93
C LEU A 55 14.72 -4.26 17.34
N VAL A 56 15.75 -4.42 18.19
CA VAL A 56 17.03 -5.03 17.82
C VAL A 56 16.87 -6.51 17.48
N LYS A 57 16.20 -7.28 18.33
CA LYS A 57 15.93 -8.69 18.04
C LYS A 57 15.10 -8.86 16.75
N TYR A 58 14.11 -7.97 16.54
CA TYR A 58 13.28 -7.95 15.34
C TYR A 58 14.15 -7.81 14.08
N ARG A 59 15.10 -6.86 14.11
CA ARG A 59 16.01 -6.59 13.00
C ARG A 59 16.93 -7.76 12.67
N MET A 60 17.26 -8.61 13.64
CA MET A 60 18.17 -9.75 13.44
C MET A 60 17.50 -11.00 12.86
N SER A 61 16.19 -11.00 12.56
CA SER A 61 15.46 -12.19 12.06
C SER A 61 15.60 -13.43 12.97
N ILE A 62 15.92 -13.23 14.25
CA ILE A 62 16.09 -14.29 15.27
C ILE A 62 14.76 -14.59 15.99
N LEU A 63 13.73 -13.76 15.81
CA LEU A 63 12.48 -13.82 16.58
C LEU A 63 11.35 -14.58 15.89
N ASP A 64 10.69 -15.41 16.70
CA ASP A 64 9.30 -15.80 16.51
C ASP A 64 8.43 -14.55 16.65
N TYR A 65 7.95 -14.03 15.51
CA TYR A 65 7.16 -12.79 15.47
C TYR A 65 5.91 -12.90 16.34
N GLU A 66 5.34 -14.09 16.48
CA GLU A 66 4.15 -14.27 17.32
C GLU A 66 4.43 -14.03 18.79
N GLN A 67 5.59 -14.47 19.27
CA GLN A 67 5.98 -14.20 20.64
C GLN A 67 6.14 -12.70 20.88
N VAL A 68 6.70 -11.97 19.91
CA VAL A 68 6.83 -10.51 19.99
C VAL A 68 5.46 -9.84 20.06
N THR A 69 4.57 -10.20 19.13
CA THR A 69 3.21 -9.66 19.13
C THR A 69 2.50 -9.97 20.44
N ALA A 70 2.55 -11.22 20.90
CA ALA A 70 1.93 -11.64 22.15
C ALA A 70 2.44 -10.82 23.35
N GLU A 71 3.76 -10.56 23.40
CA GLU A 71 4.35 -9.77 24.48
C GLU A 71 3.95 -8.29 24.42
N VAL A 72 3.98 -7.68 23.22
CA VAL A 72 3.55 -6.29 23.04
C VAL A 72 2.08 -6.13 23.40
N VAL A 73 1.20 -7.00 22.89
CA VAL A 73 -0.24 -6.91 23.15
C VAL A 73 -0.55 -7.13 24.64
N ARG A 74 0.20 -8.00 25.32
CA ARG A 74 0.06 -8.24 26.77
C ARG A 74 0.31 -6.99 27.62
N GLU A 75 1.20 -6.08 27.20
CA GLU A 75 1.44 -4.83 27.92
C GLU A 75 0.22 -3.89 27.94
N TYR A 76 -0.74 -4.09 27.02
CA TYR A 76 -1.97 -3.30 26.95
C TYR A 76 -3.16 -3.97 27.63
N ALA A 77 -2.98 -5.11 28.30
CA ALA A 77 -4.06 -5.80 29.00
C ALA A 77 -4.76 -4.89 30.03
N GLY A 78 -6.09 -4.88 30.01
CA GLY A 78 -6.93 -4.09 30.91
C GLY A 78 -7.15 -2.63 30.49
N ARG A 79 -6.46 -2.14 29.46
CA ARG A 79 -6.66 -0.79 28.92
C ARG A 79 -8.04 -0.66 28.29
N ASP A 80 -8.72 0.45 28.55
CA ASP A 80 -9.95 0.80 27.87
C ASP A 80 -9.67 1.16 26.40
N VAL A 81 -10.48 0.61 25.51
CA VAL A 81 -10.31 0.75 24.06
C VAL A 81 -10.57 2.18 23.59
N LEU A 82 -11.55 2.88 24.17
CA LEU A 82 -11.88 4.24 23.76
C LEU A 82 -10.81 5.23 24.23
N GLU A 83 -10.30 5.05 25.45
CA GLU A 83 -9.18 5.84 25.96
C GLU A 83 -7.92 5.66 25.09
N LEU A 84 -7.59 4.40 24.76
CA LEU A 84 -6.46 4.11 23.88
C LEU A 84 -6.65 4.69 22.49
N ALA A 85 -7.84 4.54 21.89
CA ALA A 85 -8.13 5.08 20.57
C ALA A 85 -7.97 6.60 20.53
N ALA A 86 -8.45 7.31 21.55
CA ALA A 86 -8.31 8.77 21.64
C ALA A 86 -6.84 9.19 21.84
N GLU A 87 -6.05 8.42 22.58
CA GLU A 87 -4.61 8.67 22.73
C GLU A 87 -3.85 8.48 21.42
N VAL A 88 -4.11 7.37 20.73
CA VAL A 88 -3.50 7.05 19.43
C VAL A 88 -3.91 8.07 18.38
N GLU A 89 -5.15 8.55 18.37
CA GLU A 89 -5.60 9.60 17.44
C GLU A 89 -4.84 10.91 17.64
N ARG A 90 -4.63 11.35 18.89
CA ARG A 90 -3.82 12.54 19.18
C ARG A 90 -2.37 12.37 18.73
N TRP A 91 -1.76 11.23 19.04
CA TRP A 91 -0.41 10.90 18.59
C TRP A 91 -0.30 10.84 17.07
N PHE A 92 -1.28 10.24 16.40
CA PHE A 92 -1.31 10.10 14.96
C PHE A 92 -1.19 11.47 14.27
N HIS A 93 -2.05 12.43 14.64
CA HIS A 93 -2.03 13.77 14.06
C HIS A 93 -0.71 14.52 14.32
N GLN A 94 -0.10 14.29 15.48
CA GLN A 94 1.16 14.96 15.86
C GLN A 94 2.38 14.36 15.16
N ASP A 95 2.50 13.03 15.15
CA ASP A 95 3.74 12.34 14.84
C ASP A 95 3.70 11.51 13.54
N ILE A 96 2.52 11.09 13.08
CA ILE A 96 2.35 10.18 11.93
C ILE A 96 1.80 10.88 10.69
N GLU A 97 0.78 11.74 10.82
CA GLU A 97 0.20 12.47 9.70
C GLU A 97 1.25 13.22 8.85
N PRO A 98 2.26 13.90 9.43
CA PRO A 98 3.32 14.55 8.64
C PRO A 98 4.22 13.58 7.87
N GLU A 99 4.18 12.28 8.16
CA GLU A 99 4.99 11.24 7.49
C GLU A 99 4.24 10.54 6.35
N ILE A 100 2.96 10.88 6.11
CA ILE A 100 2.16 10.27 5.04
C ILE A 100 2.79 10.57 3.68
N CYS A 101 2.95 9.51 2.88
CA CYS A 101 3.57 9.55 1.57
C CYS A 101 2.62 10.15 0.52
N VAL A 102 3.06 11.19 -0.19
CA VAL A 102 2.24 11.86 -1.23
C VAL A 102 1.94 10.94 -2.41
N GLU A 103 2.91 10.09 -2.78
CA GLU A 103 2.75 9.11 -3.84
C GLU A 103 1.74 8.02 -3.44
N GLY A 104 1.71 7.62 -2.17
CA GLY A 104 0.73 6.67 -1.66
C GLY A 104 -0.71 7.19 -1.77
N ILE A 105 -0.94 8.46 -1.43
CA ILE A 105 -2.24 9.12 -1.62
C ILE A 105 -2.65 9.09 -3.10
N ALA A 106 -1.73 9.42 -4.01
CA ALA A 106 -1.98 9.42 -5.44
C ALA A 106 -2.33 8.01 -5.96
N GLN A 107 -1.64 6.97 -5.50
CA GLN A 107 -1.93 5.59 -5.90
C GLN A 107 -3.27 5.09 -5.37
N ILE A 108 -3.63 5.43 -4.14
CA ILE A 108 -4.95 5.13 -3.60
C ILE A 108 -6.05 5.76 -4.45
N ALA A 109 -5.89 7.02 -4.85
CA ALA A 109 -6.84 7.70 -5.73
C ALA A 109 -6.93 7.02 -7.11
N TRP A 110 -5.78 6.68 -7.71
CA TRP A 110 -5.71 5.98 -8.99
C TRP A 110 -6.46 4.64 -9.00
N HIS A 111 -6.34 3.88 -7.91
CA HIS A 111 -7.07 2.62 -7.72
C HIS A 111 -8.56 2.83 -7.48
N ARG A 112 -8.92 3.87 -6.70
CA ARG A 112 -10.31 4.25 -6.44
C ARG A 112 -11.06 4.59 -7.73
N GLU A 113 -10.44 5.37 -8.60
CA GLU A 113 -10.99 5.76 -9.91
C GLU A 113 -11.26 4.56 -10.83
N ARG A 114 -10.52 3.46 -10.64
CA ARG A 114 -10.68 2.21 -11.39
C ARG A 114 -11.66 1.24 -10.76
N GLY A 115 -12.27 1.61 -9.63
CA GLY A 115 -13.16 0.75 -8.87
C GLY A 115 -12.46 -0.48 -8.28
N HIS A 116 -11.13 -0.43 -8.05
CA HIS A 116 -10.44 -1.51 -7.35
C HIS A 116 -10.84 -1.49 -5.87
N MET A 117 -10.84 -2.68 -5.24
CA MET A 117 -11.06 -2.80 -3.81
C MET A 117 -9.81 -2.33 -3.06
N LEU A 118 -9.96 -1.36 -2.16
CA LEU A 118 -8.86 -0.77 -1.42
C LEU A 118 -8.77 -1.39 -0.02
N ALA A 119 -7.62 -1.95 0.33
CA ALA A 119 -7.38 -2.54 1.65
C ALA A 119 -6.00 -2.17 2.20
N MET A 120 -5.94 -1.78 3.48
CA MET A 120 -4.68 -1.79 4.23
C MET A 120 -4.37 -3.22 4.67
N LEU A 121 -3.13 -3.66 4.49
CA LEU A 121 -2.64 -5.00 4.84
C LEU A 121 -1.35 -4.88 5.65
N THR A 122 -1.47 -4.91 6.98
CA THR A 122 -0.40 -4.48 7.89
C THR A 122 -0.25 -5.39 9.09
N SER A 123 0.95 -5.42 9.66
CA SER A 123 1.20 -6.14 10.91
C SER A 123 0.83 -5.34 12.17
N GLY A 124 0.50 -4.05 12.00
CA GLY A 124 -0.10 -3.25 13.06
C GLY A 124 -1.46 -3.80 13.52
N THR A 125 -2.01 -3.20 14.56
CA THR A 125 -3.35 -3.53 15.08
C THR A 125 -4.37 -2.50 14.62
N THR A 126 -5.66 -2.84 14.69
CA THR A 126 -6.76 -1.91 14.38
C THR A 126 -6.54 -0.54 15.02
N PHE A 127 -6.19 -0.49 16.30
CA PHE A 127 -6.00 0.78 17.03
C PHE A 127 -4.89 1.64 16.43
N SER A 128 -3.75 1.03 16.08
CA SER A 128 -2.57 1.74 15.60
C SER A 128 -2.75 2.41 14.23
N VAL A 129 -3.63 1.88 13.37
CA VAL A 129 -3.72 2.31 11.97
C VAL A 129 -5.10 2.83 11.57
N GLU A 130 -6.10 2.72 12.44
CA GLU A 130 -7.46 3.21 12.18
C GLU A 130 -7.52 4.71 11.84
N PRO A 131 -6.78 5.62 12.51
CA PRO A 131 -6.77 7.03 12.12
C PRO A 131 -6.27 7.23 10.68
N LEU A 132 -5.20 6.53 10.28
CA LEU A 132 -4.66 6.59 8.92
C LEU A 132 -5.68 6.07 7.90
N ARG A 133 -6.31 4.93 8.20
CA ARG A 133 -7.33 4.33 7.35
C ARG A 133 -8.49 5.28 7.08
N LYS A 134 -9.01 5.92 8.13
CA LYS A 134 -10.09 6.91 8.03
C LYS A 134 -9.67 8.12 7.21
N MET A 135 -8.48 8.67 7.49
CA MET A 135 -7.95 9.84 6.79
C MET A 135 -7.76 9.59 5.29
N LEU A 136 -7.26 8.41 4.91
CA LEU A 136 -7.07 8.03 3.51
C LEU A 136 -8.33 7.49 2.83
N ALA A 137 -9.43 7.37 3.59
CA ALA A 137 -10.70 6.77 3.16
C ALA A 137 -10.50 5.39 2.50
N ILE A 138 -9.73 4.52 3.16
CA ILE A 138 -9.56 3.13 2.76
C ILE A 138 -10.63 2.29 3.50
N PRO A 139 -11.56 1.65 2.78
CA PRO A 139 -12.71 0.98 3.39
C PRO A 139 -12.34 -0.28 4.18
N HIS A 140 -11.34 -1.03 3.74
CA HIS A 140 -11.00 -2.32 4.33
C HIS A 140 -9.66 -2.26 5.09
N LEU A 141 -9.63 -2.92 6.24
CA LEU A 141 -8.45 -3.10 7.06
C LEU A 141 -8.23 -4.57 7.36
N ILE A 142 -7.06 -5.06 6.99
CA ILE A 142 -6.59 -6.40 7.25
C ILE A 142 -5.33 -6.24 8.08
N CYS A 143 -5.43 -6.59 9.36
CA CYS A 143 -4.38 -6.30 10.33
C CYS A 143 -4.30 -7.37 11.42
N THR A 144 -3.35 -7.24 12.33
CA THR A 144 -3.26 -8.11 13.51
C THR A 144 -4.43 -7.81 14.44
N GLU A 145 -5.33 -8.77 14.59
CA GLU A 145 -6.50 -8.63 15.44
C GLU A 145 -6.13 -8.88 16.91
N VAL A 146 -6.57 -7.97 17.79
CA VAL A 146 -6.42 -8.10 19.23
C VAL A 146 -7.77 -8.31 19.88
N GLU A 147 -7.81 -9.12 20.93
CA GLU A 147 -9.06 -9.49 21.58
C GLU A 147 -9.50 -8.41 22.57
N VAL A 148 -10.79 -8.06 22.48
CA VAL A 148 -11.45 -7.07 23.32
C VAL A 148 -12.63 -7.74 24.02
N VAL A 149 -12.72 -7.57 25.34
CA VAL A 149 -13.84 -8.03 26.17
C VAL A 149 -14.28 -6.88 27.06
N ASP A 150 -15.59 -6.60 27.08
CA ASP A 150 -16.19 -5.52 27.88
C ASP A 150 -15.51 -4.15 27.66
N GLY A 151 -15.16 -3.84 26.41
CA GLY A 151 -14.51 -2.58 26.04
C GLY A 151 -13.02 -2.49 26.41
N LYS A 152 -12.42 -3.57 26.90
CA LYS A 152 -11.02 -3.60 27.35
C LYS A 152 -10.20 -4.63 26.58
N LEU A 153 -8.92 -4.30 26.37
CA LEU A 153 -7.97 -5.23 25.78
C LEU A 153 -7.68 -6.39 26.74
N THR A 154 -7.72 -7.63 26.26
CA THR A 154 -7.42 -8.81 27.09
C THR A 154 -5.92 -9.08 27.21
N GLY A 155 -5.12 -8.48 26.33
CA GLY A 155 -3.70 -8.79 26.19
C GLY A 155 -3.40 -10.00 25.32
N ARG A 156 -4.39 -10.50 24.56
CA ARG A 156 -4.23 -11.56 23.56
C ARG A 156 -4.50 -11.04 22.15
N HIS A 157 -3.87 -11.67 21.16
CA HIS A 157 -4.15 -11.46 19.75
C HIS A 157 -4.64 -12.75 19.09
N VAL A 158 -5.28 -12.62 17.94
CA VAL A 158 -5.72 -13.75 17.12
C VAL A 158 -4.55 -14.20 16.25
N GLU A 159 -4.20 -15.49 16.36
CA GLU A 159 -3.15 -16.08 15.55
C GLU A 159 -3.69 -16.64 14.21
N PRO A 160 -2.89 -16.57 13.12
CA PRO A 160 -1.61 -15.89 13.06
C PRO A 160 -1.77 -14.36 12.91
N SER A 161 -0.84 -13.61 13.50
CA SER A 161 -0.61 -12.19 13.27
C SER A 161 -0.48 -11.88 11.78
N CYS A 162 -0.87 -10.67 11.38
CA CYS A 162 -0.84 -10.22 9.99
C CYS A 162 0.58 -9.79 9.56
N PHE A 163 1.55 -10.70 9.67
CA PHE A 163 2.96 -10.47 9.37
C PHE A 163 3.55 -11.58 8.50
N GLY A 164 4.34 -11.19 7.49
CA GLY A 164 4.95 -12.12 6.55
C GLY A 164 3.94 -13.13 5.97
N PRO A 165 4.10 -14.45 6.18
CA PRO A 165 3.11 -15.45 5.73
C PRO A 165 1.67 -15.20 6.24
N GLY A 166 1.52 -14.59 7.43
CA GLY A 166 0.22 -14.21 7.97
C GLY A 166 -0.52 -13.16 7.13
N LYS A 167 0.20 -12.23 6.48
CA LYS A 167 -0.39 -11.29 5.52
C LYS A 167 -0.99 -12.02 4.31
N LEU A 168 -0.28 -13.01 3.78
CA LEU A 168 -0.76 -13.83 2.67
C LEU A 168 -2.04 -14.60 3.06
N LEU A 169 -2.06 -15.21 4.25
CA LEU A 169 -3.24 -15.92 4.75
C LEU A 169 -4.45 -14.98 4.93
N ALA A 170 -4.23 -13.82 5.54
CA ALA A 170 -5.28 -12.84 5.79
C ALA A 170 -5.82 -12.23 4.49
N ALA A 171 -4.94 -11.87 3.54
CA ALA A 171 -5.33 -11.40 2.22
C ALA A 171 -6.05 -12.48 1.40
N GLY A 172 -5.65 -13.75 1.53
CA GLY A 172 -6.34 -14.88 0.90
C GLY A 172 -7.79 -15.04 1.40
N ARG A 173 -8.00 -15.04 2.72
CA ARG A 173 -9.36 -15.10 3.31
C ARG A 173 -10.22 -13.91 2.89
N PHE A 174 -9.61 -12.72 2.87
CA PHE A 174 -10.29 -11.51 2.40
C PHE A 174 -10.68 -11.64 0.93
N ALA A 175 -9.77 -12.18 0.10
CA ALA A 175 -9.99 -12.38 -1.32
C ALA A 175 -11.11 -13.39 -1.61
N GLU A 176 -11.14 -14.52 -0.90
CA GLU A 176 -12.22 -15.51 -0.97
C GLU A 176 -13.57 -14.89 -0.62
N THR A 177 -13.62 -14.09 0.44
CA THR A 177 -14.85 -13.45 0.93
C THR A 177 -15.42 -12.42 -0.05
N HIS A 178 -14.55 -11.71 -0.78
CA HIS A 178 -14.93 -10.60 -1.67
C HIS A 178 -14.85 -10.95 -3.16
N GLY A 179 -14.57 -12.20 -3.51
CA GLY A 179 -14.40 -12.62 -4.90
C GLY A 179 -13.24 -11.93 -5.61
N ILE A 180 -12.14 -11.67 -4.91
CA ILE A 180 -10.96 -10.97 -5.45
C ILE A 180 -10.08 -11.93 -6.24
N ASP A 181 -9.64 -11.48 -7.41
CA ASP A 181 -8.61 -12.14 -8.20
C ASP A 181 -7.22 -11.60 -7.83
N LEU A 182 -6.48 -12.37 -7.03
CA LEU A 182 -5.13 -11.99 -6.59
C LEU A 182 -4.13 -11.92 -7.76
N ASP A 183 -4.33 -12.67 -8.84
CA ASP A 183 -3.44 -12.67 -10.02
C ASP A 183 -3.55 -11.38 -10.85
N ARG A 184 -4.54 -10.54 -10.52
CA ARG A 184 -4.73 -9.20 -11.10
C ARG A 184 -4.60 -8.08 -10.08
N SER A 185 -4.40 -8.44 -8.81
CA SER A 185 -4.35 -7.50 -7.69
C SER A 185 -2.95 -6.97 -7.45
N TYR A 186 -2.90 -5.89 -6.67
CA TYR A 186 -1.70 -5.12 -6.37
C TYR A 186 -1.33 -5.28 -4.90
N PHE A 187 -0.03 -5.32 -4.62
CA PHE A 187 0.47 -5.23 -3.24
C PHE A 187 1.69 -4.32 -3.16
N TYR A 188 1.59 -3.31 -2.29
CA TYR A 188 2.61 -2.30 -2.04
C TYR A 188 3.29 -2.58 -0.70
N THR A 189 4.61 -2.75 -0.68
CA THR A 189 5.38 -3.03 0.56
C THR A 189 6.84 -2.57 0.44
N ASP A 190 7.46 -2.30 1.59
CA ASP A 190 8.90 -2.05 1.75
C ASP A 190 9.69 -3.26 2.27
N SER A 191 9.00 -4.26 2.79
CA SER A 191 9.62 -5.27 3.63
C SER A 191 9.82 -6.60 2.90
N PHE A 192 11.01 -7.18 3.05
CA PHE A 192 11.28 -8.54 2.58
C PHE A 192 10.46 -9.59 3.35
N SER A 193 9.98 -9.29 4.57
CA SER A 193 9.10 -10.21 5.30
C SER A 193 7.86 -10.56 4.49
N ASP A 194 7.38 -9.63 3.66
CA ASP A 194 6.13 -9.76 2.94
C ASP A 194 6.31 -10.42 1.56
N LEU A 195 7.50 -10.95 1.29
CA LEU A 195 7.80 -11.65 0.04
C LEU A 195 6.73 -12.69 -0.36
N PRO A 196 6.19 -13.53 0.56
CA PRO A 196 5.14 -14.49 0.18
C PRO A 196 3.88 -13.83 -0.39
N MET A 197 3.47 -12.67 0.15
CA MET A 197 2.33 -11.92 -0.37
C MET A 197 2.69 -11.21 -1.68
N LEU A 198 3.91 -10.67 -1.77
CA LEU A 198 4.41 -9.98 -2.95
C LEU A 198 4.53 -10.93 -4.16
N GLU A 199 4.96 -12.17 -3.96
CA GLU A 199 5.02 -13.20 -5.00
C GLU A 199 3.64 -13.75 -5.38
N ARG A 200 2.64 -13.61 -4.50
CA ARG A 200 1.28 -14.12 -4.75
C ARG A 200 0.50 -13.22 -5.71
N VAL A 201 0.68 -11.91 -5.65
CA VAL A 201 -0.12 -10.97 -6.46
C VAL A 201 0.40 -10.85 -7.89
N GLY A 202 -0.48 -10.51 -8.82
CA GLY A 202 -0.08 -10.24 -10.21
C GLY A 202 0.73 -8.96 -10.39
N GLU A 203 0.50 -7.97 -9.53
CA GLU A 203 1.08 -6.63 -9.66
C GLU A 203 1.87 -6.25 -8.39
N PRO A 204 3.06 -6.83 -8.15
CA PRO A 204 3.90 -6.49 -7.02
C PRO A 204 4.50 -5.09 -7.14
N ARG A 205 4.45 -4.30 -6.05
CA ARG A 205 4.94 -2.92 -6.00
C ARG A 205 5.93 -2.75 -4.84
N VAL A 206 7.19 -2.47 -5.19
CA VAL A 206 8.31 -2.40 -4.23
C VAL A 206 8.57 -0.94 -3.87
N ILE A 207 8.25 -0.55 -2.64
CA ILE A 207 8.22 0.84 -2.18
C ILE A 207 9.27 1.02 -1.08
N ASN A 208 10.17 2.00 -1.19
CA ASN A 208 11.16 2.30 -0.14
C ASN A 208 11.89 1.06 0.45
N PRO A 209 12.31 0.07 -0.36
CA PRO A 209 12.59 -1.27 0.13
C PRO A 209 13.76 -1.36 1.08
N ASP A 210 13.63 -2.25 2.06
CA ASP A 210 14.73 -2.71 2.89
C ASP A 210 15.88 -3.31 2.03
N PRO A 211 17.11 -3.46 2.57
CA PRO A 211 18.24 -3.97 1.80
C PRO A 211 18.06 -5.37 1.20
N ARG A 212 17.24 -6.23 1.80
CA ARG A 212 16.93 -7.58 1.29
C ARG A 212 15.90 -7.51 0.18
N LEU A 213 14.82 -6.76 0.35
CA LEU A 213 13.79 -6.57 -0.68
C LEU A 213 14.37 -5.85 -1.90
N ARG A 214 15.23 -4.86 -1.71
CA ARG A 214 15.94 -4.19 -2.81
C ARG A 214 16.78 -5.16 -3.64
N ARG A 215 17.51 -6.06 -2.98
CA ARG A 215 18.32 -7.09 -3.66
C ARG A 215 17.43 -8.04 -4.45
N TRP A 216 16.33 -8.50 -3.86
CA TRP A 216 15.36 -9.36 -4.52
C TRP A 216 14.71 -8.67 -5.73
N ALA A 217 14.21 -7.44 -5.57
CA ALA A 217 13.64 -6.65 -6.65
C ALA A 217 14.62 -6.46 -7.82
N THR A 218 15.91 -6.24 -7.52
CA THR A 218 16.96 -6.13 -8.53
C THR A 218 17.16 -7.44 -9.32
N GLN A 219 17.17 -8.58 -8.61
CA GLN A 219 17.29 -9.91 -9.25
C GLN A 219 16.09 -10.23 -10.14
N HIS A 220 14.89 -9.82 -9.73
CA HIS A 220 13.64 -10.04 -10.45
C HIS A 220 13.29 -8.91 -11.43
N ARG A 221 14.18 -7.92 -11.59
CA ARG A 221 14.00 -6.74 -12.47
C ARG A 221 12.70 -5.97 -12.20
N LEU A 222 12.25 -5.97 -10.95
CA LEU A 222 11.10 -5.19 -10.52
C LEU A 222 11.52 -3.74 -10.27
N PRO A 223 10.71 -2.76 -10.69
CA PRO A 223 10.97 -1.36 -10.41
C PRO A 223 10.88 -1.10 -8.90
N VAL A 224 11.74 -0.21 -8.42
CA VAL A 224 11.72 0.29 -7.05
C VAL A 224 11.22 1.72 -7.08
N GLU A 225 10.15 1.99 -6.33
CA GLU A 225 9.60 3.33 -6.15
C GLU A 225 10.08 3.91 -4.82
N LEU A 226 10.34 5.22 -4.80
CA LEU A 226 10.72 5.95 -3.60
C LEU A 226 9.63 6.95 -3.26
N TRP A 227 8.88 6.65 -2.20
CA TRP A 227 7.76 7.49 -1.75
C TRP A 227 8.18 8.32 -0.54
N ARG A 228 7.61 9.52 -0.42
CA ARG A 228 8.11 10.56 0.49
C ARG A 228 7.00 11.28 1.25
N PRO A 229 7.27 11.72 2.49
CA PRO A 229 6.34 12.53 3.25
C PRO A 229 5.92 13.81 2.56
N GLN A 230 4.70 14.25 2.88
CA GLN A 230 4.20 15.56 2.52
C GLN A 230 5.17 16.67 3.00
N GLY A 231 5.57 17.55 2.08
CA GLY A 231 6.43 18.70 2.39
C GLY A 231 7.95 18.47 2.32
N ARG A 232 8.44 17.26 2.03
CA ARG A 232 9.88 17.06 1.71
C ARG A 232 10.12 17.25 0.20
N PRO A 233 11.01 18.17 -0.23
CA PRO A 233 11.30 18.34 -1.65
C PRO A 233 11.82 17.05 -2.30
N GLY A 234 11.40 16.82 -3.55
CA GLY A 234 11.91 15.74 -4.39
C GLY A 234 13.43 15.84 -4.58
N PRO A 235 14.11 14.76 -5.03
CA PRO A 235 15.47 14.94 -5.50
C PRO A 235 15.38 15.86 -6.71
N MET A 236 16.20 16.90 -6.76
CA MET A 236 16.29 17.76 -7.95
C MET A 236 16.60 16.84 -9.13
N GLN A 237 15.61 16.62 -10.01
CA GLN A 237 15.81 15.81 -11.20
C GLN A 237 16.90 16.51 -12.01
N ALA A 238 18.09 15.91 -12.10
CA ALA A 238 19.02 16.29 -13.14
C ALA A 238 18.31 16.02 -14.47
N ASP A 239 18.21 17.06 -15.30
CA ASP A 239 17.60 17.04 -16.63
C ASP A 239 17.87 15.73 -17.37
N THR A 240 16.92 14.82 -17.29
CA THR A 240 16.84 13.65 -18.16
C THR A 240 15.78 13.98 -19.18
N LYS A 241 16.26 14.24 -20.40
CA LYS A 241 15.46 14.57 -21.57
C LYS A 241 14.18 13.73 -21.62
N GLN A 242 13.06 14.43 -21.64
CA GLN A 242 11.73 13.97 -22.03
C GLN A 242 11.83 12.95 -23.18
N THR A 243 11.56 11.68 -22.88
CA THR A 243 11.19 10.71 -23.91
C THR A 243 9.67 10.71 -23.94
N ALA A 244 9.12 11.24 -25.04
CA ALA A 244 7.69 11.25 -25.30
C ALA A 244 7.16 9.80 -25.42
N PRO A 245 5.90 9.53 -25.03
CA PRO A 245 5.28 8.23 -25.24
C PRO A 245 5.15 7.94 -26.76
N PRO A 246 5.22 6.67 -27.18
CA PRO A 246 5.12 6.30 -28.58
C PRO A 246 3.74 6.67 -29.12
N GLN A 247 3.71 7.51 -30.16
CA GLN A 247 2.50 7.85 -30.89
C GLN A 247 2.03 6.63 -31.69
N ALA A 248 0.73 6.34 -31.60
CA ALA A 248 0.07 5.35 -32.41
C ALA A 248 0.02 5.80 -33.88
N ASP A 249 0.45 4.92 -34.79
CA ASP A 249 0.36 5.12 -36.22
C ASP A 249 -1.12 5.25 -36.65
N ALA A 250 -1.47 6.42 -37.19
CA ALA A 250 -2.67 6.62 -38.00
C ALA A 250 -2.27 6.69 -39.49
N PRO A 251 -3.05 6.10 -40.41
CA PRO A 251 -2.63 5.86 -41.78
C PRO A 251 -2.54 7.15 -42.61
N GLN A 252 -1.47 7.25 -43.40
CA GLN A 252 -1.27 8.32 -44.38
C GLN A 252 -2.31 8.23 -45.50
N ALA A 253 -3.16 9.25 -45.60
CA ALA A 253 -4.01 9.47 -46.77
C ALA A 253 -3.18 10.13 -47.88
N SER A 254 -3.02 9.38 -48.97
CA SER A 254 -2.53 9.80 -50.27
C SER A 254 -3.41 10.91 -50.86
N ASN A 255 -2.83 12.11 -51.09
CA ASN A 255 -3.47 13.16 -51.86
C ASN A 255 -2.96 13.13 -53.30
N GLN A 256 -3.78 12.57 -54.19
CA GLN A 256 -3.65 12.74 -55.65
C GLN A 256 -4.67 13.80 -56.12
N THR A 257 -4.14 14.65 -56.99
CA THR A 257 -4.71 15.67 -57.90
C THR A 257 -6.08 15.38 -58.54
N ALA A 258 -6.93 16.41 -58.58
CA ALA A 258 -7.83 16.81 -59.70
C ALA A 258 -8.47 18.17 -59.37
N SER A 259 -8.03 19.28 -59.98
CA SER A 259 -8.67 19.99 -61.12
C SER A 259 -10.10 20.51 -60.88
N GLN A 260 -10.31 21.84 -60.93
CA GLN A 260 -11.14 22.52 -61.95
C GLN A 260 -11.43 24.01 -61.69
N SER A 261 -11.71 24.69 -62.81
CA SER A 261 -12.30 26.03 -63.01
C SER A 261 -11.30 27.20 -62.99
N ASN A 262 -11.34 28.19 -63.89
CA ASN A 262 -12.35 28.57 -64.87
C ASN A 262 -11.74 29.54 -65.90
N SER A 263 -12.47 29.75 -67.00
CA SER A 263 -12.53 30.96 -67.85
C SER A 263 -12.05 30.80 -69.30
N ALA A 264 -13.04 30.63 -70.17
CA ALA A 264 -13.10 31.02 -71.59
C ALA A 264 -13.12 32.57 -71.73
N PRO A 265 -13.25 33.23 -72.92
CA PRO A 265 -13.72 32.72 -74.22
C PRO A 265 -13.04 33.32 -75.49
N VAL A 266 -13.72 33.13 -76.64
CA VAL A 266 -13.68 33.84 -77.95
C VAL A 266 -13.04 33.01 -79.09
N GLU A 267 -13.83 32.34 -79.97
CA GLU A 267 -14.35 32.78 -81.31
C GLU A 267 -13.26 32.67 -82.40
N VAL A 268 -13.40 32.19 -83.65
CA VAL A 268 -14.50 32.12 -84.64
C VAL A 268 -14.17 30.97 -85.64
N GLN A 269 -15.20 30.34 -86.23
CA GLN A 269 -15.16 29.45 -87.42
C GLN A 269 -14.84 30.22 -88.74
N PRO A 270 -14.74 29.58 -89.93
CA PRO A 270 -14.93 28.15 -90.28
C PRO A 270 -13.67 27.41 -90.75
#